data_AF-A0A7C5KPW8-F1
#
_entry.id   AF-A0A7C5KPW8-F1
#
_cell.length_a   1.000
_cell.length_b   1.000
_cell.length_c   1.000
_cell.angle_alpha   90.00
_cell.angle_beta   90.00
_cell.angle_gamma   90.00
#
_symmetry.space_group_name_H-M   'P 1'
#
loop_
_entity.id
_entity.type
_entity.pdbx_description
1 polymer ?
#
loop_
_entity_poly.entity_id
_entity_poly.type
_entity_poly.pdbx_seq_one_letter_code
_entity_poly.pdbx_strand_id
1 'polypeptide(L)' 'ECSSWNTIEKFAEILNRAGYSSPVRTPRGRDILAACGQLKSASERLTAKQRKQLEEAAS' A
#
# COMPACT_ATOMS: atom_id res chain seq x y z
N GLU A 1 11.88 0.56 0.88
CA GLU A 1 12.48 1.37 1.96
C GLU A 1 12.15 2.85 1.71
N CYS A 2 11.94 3.66 2.74
CA CYS A 2 11.64 5.09 2.57
C CYS A 2 12.94 5.90 2.53
N SER A 3 12.99 6.90 1.65
CA SER A 3 14.06 7.91 1.67
C SER A 3 14.13 8.63 3.02
N SER A 4 15.31 9.11 3.38
CA SER A 4 15.49 9.92 4.58
C SER A 4 14.72 11.24 4.48
N TRP A 5 14.38 11.81 5.63
CA TRP A 5 13.62 13.06 5.68
C TRP A 5 14.34 14.22 4.96
N ASN A 6 15.64 14.36 5.18
CA ASN A 6 16.48 15.36 4.52
C ASN A 6 16.42 15.26 2.98
N THR A 7 16.38 14.05 2.42
CA THR A 7 16.26 13.85 0.97
C THR A 7 14.88 14.27 0.47
N ILE A 8 13.82 13.95 1.22
CA ILE A 8 12.44 14.31 0.87
C ILE A 8 12.27 15.83 0.87
N GLU A 9 12.78 16.53 1.89
CA GLU A 9 12.70 17.99 2.00
C GLU A 9 13.44 18.71 0.87
N LYS A 10 14.68 18.29 0.56
CA LYS A 10 15.46 18.88 -0.54
C LYS A 10 14.74 18.75 -1.87
N PHE A 11 14.14 17.59 -2.14
CA PHE A 11 13.39 17.38 -3.38
C PHE A 11 12.13 18.24 -3.45
N ALA A 12 11.35 18.31 -2.36
CA ALA A 12 10.18 19.17 -2.28
C ALA A 12 10.55 20.65 -2.47
N GLU A 13 11.67 21.11 -1.91
CA GLU A 13 12.14 22.49 -2.07
C GLU A 13 12.47 22.82 -3.53
N ILE A 14 13.14 21.92 -4.26
CA ILE A 14 13.45 22.11 -5.68
C ILE A 14 12.15 22.35 -6.48
N LEU A 15 11.12 21.54 -6.26
CA LEU A 15 9.84 21.66 -6.96
C LEU A 15 9.10 22.95 -6.58
N ASN A 16 9.08 23.31 -5.29
CA ASN A 16 8.44 24.54 -4.83
C ASN A 16 9.14 25.79 -5.41
N ARG A 17 10.48 25.81 -5.49
CA ARG A 17 11.25 26.89 -6.15
C ARG A 17 10.94 27.02 -7.63
N ALA A 18 10.59 25.92 -8.30
CA ALA A 18 10.14 25.91 -9.69
C ALA A 18 8.65 26.30 -9.86
N GLY A 19 7.96 26.67 -8.77
CA GLY A 19 6.56 27.09 -8.79
C GLY A 19 5.55 25.95 -8.68
N TYR A 20 5.99 24.71 -8.46
CA TYR A 20 5.10 23.56 -8.29
C TYR A 20 4.80 23.32 -6.82
N SER A 21 3.55 23.54 -6.39
CA SER A 21 3.11 23.23 -5.03
C SER A 21 3.30 21.73 -4.73
N SER A 22 4.24 21.43 -3.84
CA SER A 22 4.68 20.05 -3.59
C SER A 22 4.61 19.70 -2.09
N PRO A 23 3.42 19.51 -1.52
CA PRO A 23 3.26 19.11 -0.12
C PRO A 23 3.63 17.63 0.07
N VAL A 24 4.41 17.34 1.10
CA VAL A 24 4.79 15.97 1.47
C VAL A 24 3.64 15.29 2.22
N ARG A 25 3.20 14.11 1.76
CA ARG A 25 2.17 13.32 2.44
C ARG A 25 2.78 12.40 3.49
N THR A 26 2.28 12.48 4.71
CA THR A 26 2.70 11.57 5.79
C THR A 26 2.02 10.20 5.61
N PRO A 27 2.75 9.08 5.69
CA PRO A 27 2.16 7.74 5.62
C PRO A 27 1.10 7.53 6.71
N ARG A 28 -0.08 7.04 6.32
CA ARG A 28 -1.19 6.71 7.23
C ARG A 28 -1.38 5.19 7.24
N GLY A 29 -1.63 4.59 8.41
CA GLY A 29 -1.93 3.16 8.53
C GLY A 29 -0.74 2.22 8.27
N ARG A 30 0.50 2.70 8.48
CA ARG A 30 1.71 1.89 8.30
C ARG A 30 1.80 0.74 9.31
N ASP A 31 1.34 1.01 10.52
CA ASP A 31 1.21 0.10 11.65
C ASP A 31 0.21 -1.05 11.40
N ILE A 32 -0.79 -0.83 10.53
CA ILE A 32 -1.82 -1.81 10.18
C ILE A 32 -1.73 -2.31 8.72
N LEU A 33 -0.58 -2.11 8.06
CA LEU A 33 -0.34 -2.53 6.67
C LEU A 33 -1.35 -1.95 5.65
N ALA A 34 -1.89 -0.78 5.93
CA ALA A 34 -2.90 -0.11 5.11
C ALA A 34 -2.38 1.16 4.42
N ALA A 35 -1.09 1.50 4.55
CA ALA A 35 -0.55 2.64 3.82
C ALA A 35 -0.55 2.39 2.31
N CYS A 36 -0.44 3.47 1.54
CA CYS A 36 -0.35 3.39 0.08
C CYS A 36 0.74 2.39 -0.34
N GLY A 37 0.39 1.43 -1.21
CA GLY A 37 1.29 0.38 -1.68
C GLY A 37 1.44 -0.84 -0.76
N GLN A 38 0.87 -0.82 0.45
CA GLN A 38 0.89 -1.98 1.37
C GLN A 38 -0.32 -2.89 1.23
N LEU A 39 -1.40 -2.42 0.59
CA LEU A 39 -2.61 -3.20 0.36
C LEU A 39 -2.34 -4.36 -0.60
N LYS A 40 -1.91 -5.49 -0.04
CA LYS A 40 -1.82 -6.76 -0.73
C LYS A 40 -2.88 -7.68 -0.15
N SER A 41 -3.86 -8.06 -0.96
CA SER A 41 -4.84 -9.06 -0.56
C SER A 41 -4.13 -10.41 -0.43
N ALA A 42 -4.06 -10.97 0.78
CA ALA A 42 -3.78 -12.39 1.00
C ALA A 42 -4.97 -13.25 0.56
N SER A 43 -5.57 -12.92 -0.59
CA SER A 43 -6.75 -13.61 -1.10
C SER A 43 -6.32 -15.01 -1.53
N GLU A 44 -6.61 -15.99 -0.70
CA GLU A 44 -6.48 -17.39 -1.08
C GLU A 44 -7.62 -17.73 -2.04
N ARG A 45 -7.28 -17.99 -3.30
CA ARG A 45 -8.25 -18.52 -4.26
C ARG A 45 -8.35 -20.02 -4.05
N LEU A 46 -9.49 -20.48 -3.55
CA LEU A 46 -9.80 -21.89 -3.49
C LEU A 46 -9.79 -22.48 -4.91
N THR A 47 -9.11 -23.61 -5.06
CA THR A 47 -9.19 -24.40 -6.29
C THR A 47 -10.62 -24.90 -6.50
N ALA A 48 -11.00 -25.18 -7.76
CA ALA A 48 -12.34 -25.71 -8.07
C ALA A 48 -12.65 -26.99 -7.27
N LYS A 49 -11.63 -27.84 -7.04
CA LYS A 49 -11.73 -29.04 -6.22
C LYS A 49 -12.07 -28.73 -4.76
N GLN A 50 -11.34 -27.79 -4.14
CA GLN A 50 -11.59 -27.39 -2.74
C GLN A 50 -12.99 -26.79 -2.55
N ARG A 51 -13.47 -26.00 -3.52
CA ARG A 51 -14.83 -25.44 -3.48
C ARG A 51 -15.89 -26.54 -3.50
N LYS A 52 -15.76 -27.49 -4.43
CA LYS A 52 -16.70 -28.61 -4.56
C LYS A 52 -16.74 -29.48 -3.29
N GLN A 53 -15.58 -29.76 -2.69
CA GLN A 53 -15.50 -30.52 -1.44
C GLN A 53 -16.18 -29.81 -0.27
N LEU A 54 -16.09 -28.47 -0.18
CA LEU A 54 -16.78 -27.69 0.84
C LEU A 54 -18.29 -27.67 0.63
N GLU A 55 -18.77 -27.60 -0.61
CA GLU A 55 -20.20 -27.67 -0.94
C GLU A 55 -20.79 -29.05 -0.60
N GLU A 56 -20.06 -30.12 -0.92
CA GLU A 56 -20.45 -31.50 -0.58
C GLU A 56 -20.44 -31.76 0.93
N ALA A 57 -19.51 -31.16 1.68
CA ALA A 57 -19.44 -31.30 3.14
C ALA A 57 -20.48 -30.44 3.90
N ALA A 58 -21.02 -29.41 3.25
CA ALA A 58 -22.05 -28.54 3.81
C ALA A 58 -23.49 -29.03 3.55
N SER A 59 -23.64 -30.07 2.71
CA SER A 59 -24.91 -30.74 2.39
C SER A 59 -25.10 -31.99 3.25
#